data_AF-A0A2E9JY09-F1
#
_entry.id   AF-A0A2E9JY09-F1
#
_cell.length_a   1.000
_cell.length_b   1.000
_cell.length_c   1.000
_cell.angle_alpha   90.00
_cell.angle_beta   90.00
_cell.angle_gamma   90.00
#
_symmetry.space_group_name_H-M   'P 1'
#
loop_
_entity.id
_entity.type
_entity.pdbx_description
1 polymer ?
#
loop_
_entity_poly.entity_id
_entity_poly.type
_entity_poly.pdbx_seq_one_letter_code
_entity_poly.pdbx_strand_id
1 'polypeptide(L)'
;MNKKTKIYFGPPLAILTEKEKNTLEISGKINRSAERYLEIMRRHGVELTEPERQCLLKVCAAGYLASYEIVELADDVRDSKFTIDGLDKAALAAKLEAASFADLIAVVEELGY
;
A
#
# COMPACT_ATOMS: atom_id res chain seq x y z
N MET A 1 28.66 6.85 -22.00
CA MET A 1 28.21 6.11 -20.80
C MET A 1 27.08 6.88 -20.16
N ASN A 2 25.88 6.30 -20.10
CA ASN A 2 24.75 6.90 -19.40
C ASN A 2 25.11 6.93 -17.90
N LYS A 3 25.32 8.12 -17.31
CA LYS A 3 25.63 8.24 -15.88
C LYS A 3 24.39 7.80 -15.13
N LYS A 4 24.36 6.57 -14.61
CA LYS A 4 23.28 6.11 -13.75
C LYS A 4 23.21 7.03 -12.53
N THR A 5 22.06 7.67 -12.34
CA THR A 5 21.76 8.48 -11.16
C THR A 5 22.03 7.64 -9.92
N LYS A 6 22.79 8.18 -8.95
CA LYS A 6 22.95 7.53 -7.65
C LYS A 6 21.59 7.58 -6.95
N ILE A 7 20.92 6.44 -6.85
CA ILE A 7 19.67 6.31 -6.10
C ILE A 7 20.06 6.26 -4.62
N TYR A 8 19.52 7.18 -3.83
CA TYR A 8 19.60 7.10 -2.38
C TYR A 8 18.62 6.03 -1.89
N PHE A 9 19.12 5.03 -1.17
CA PHE A 9 18.26 4.07 -0.50
C PHE A 9 17.92 4.60 0.88
N GLY A 10 16.66 4.99 1.05
CA GLY A 10 16.12 5.30 2.38
C GLY A 10 16.15 4.09 3.31
N PRO A 11 15.82 4.28 4.59
CA PRO A 11 15.94 3.25 5.62
C PRO A 11 15.33 1.87 5.24
N PRO A 12 14.14 1.77 4.61
CA PRO A 12 13.57 0.46 4.26
C PRO A 12 14.46 -0.36 3.32
N LEU A 13 15.00 0.27 2.28
CA LEU A 13 15.88 -0.40 1.33
C LEU A 13 17.26 -0.66 1.92
N ALA A 14 17.77 0.25 2.76
CA ALA A 14 19.02 0.02 3.49
C ALA A 14 18.93 -1.21 4.41
N ILE A 15 17.84 -1.34 5.18
CA ILE A 15 17.56 -2.50 6.04
C ILE A 15 17.40 -3.77 5.19
N LEU A 16 16.63 -3.70 4.10
CA LEU A 16 16.38 -4.83 3.22
C LEU A 16 17.67 -5.41 2.63
N THR A 17 18.68 -4.57 2.38
CA THR A 17 19.93 -4.95 1.73
C THR A 17 21.15 -4.96 2.65
N GLU A 18 20.98 -4.83 3.97
CA GLU A 18 22.07 -4.65 4.96
C GLU A 18 23.14 -5.75 4.90
N LYS A 19 22.74 -6.99 4.55
CA LYS A 19 23.63 -8.16 4.52
C LYS A 19 24.35 -8.37 3.19
N GLU A 20 23.99 -7.60 2.16
CA GLU A 20 24.53 -7.76 0.81
C GLU A 20 25.85 -7.00 0.67
N LYS A 21 26.86 -7.62 0.05
CA LYS A 21 28.26 -7.15 0.09
C LYS A 21 28.66 -6.32 -1.12
N ASN A 22 27.90 -6.43 -2.21
CA ASN A 22 28.20 -5.77 -3.47
C ASN A 22 26.93 -5.38 -4.23
N THR A 23 27.08 -4.52 -5.24
CA THR A 23 25.97 -3.98 -6.04
C THR A 23 25.13 -5.06 -6.74
N LEU A 24 25.73 -6.18 -7.15
CA LEU A 24 24.99 -7.25 -7.83
C LEU A 24 24.06 -7.97 -6.86
N GLU A 25 24.54 -8.27 -5.66
CA GLU A 25 23.74 -8.86 -4.57
C GLU A 25 22.60 -7.93 -4.14
N ILE A 26 22.89 -6.64 -3.93
CA ILE A 26 21.90 -5.59 -3.64
C ILE A 26 20.82 -5.56 -4.73
N SER A 27 21.22 -5.49 -6.00
CA SER A 27 20.27 -5.46 -7.12
C SER A 27 19.42 -6.73 -7.18
N GLY A 28 20.02 -7.91 -6.96
CA GLY A 28 19.29 -9.18 -6.92
C GLY A 28 18.27 -9.24 -5.79
N LYS A 29 18.62 -8.71 -4.60
CA LYS A 29 17.73 -8.63 -3.45
C LYS A 29 16.54 -7.71 -3.72
N ILE A 30 16.78 -6.52 -4.29
CA ILE A 30 15.72 -5.57 -4.66
C ILE A 30 14.78 -6.19 -5.69
N ASN A 31 15.31 -6.78 -6.77
CA ASN A 31 14.48 -7.38 -7.83
C ASN A 31 13.58 -8.50 -7.29
N ARG A 32 14.13 -9.43 -6.49
CA ARG A 32 13.30 -10.51 -5.89
C ARG A 32 12.27 -9.98 -4.90
N SER A 33 12.56 -8.87 -4.23
CA SER A 33 11.61 -8.25 -3.30
C SER A 33 10.46 -7.59 -4.08
N ALA A 34 10.78 -6.89 -5.18
CA ALA A 34 9.78 -6.34 -6.10
C ALA A 34 8.92 -7.42 -6.76
N GLU A 35 9.52 -8.53 -7.22
CA GLU A 35 8.79 -9.67 -7.78
C GLU A 35 7.74 -10.23 -6.80
N ARG A 36 8.15 -10.44 -5.53
CA ARG A 36 7.25 -10.92 -4.47
C ARG A 36 6.18 -9.90 -4.14
N TYR A 37 6.54 -8.63 -4.09
CA TYR A 37 5.59 -7.53 -3.86
C TYR A 37 4.50 -7.52 -4.95
N LEU A 38 4.89 -7.58 -6.23
CA LEU A 38 3.94 -7.65 -7.35
C LEU A 38 3.04 -8.90 -7.29
N GLU A 39 3.58 -10.04 -6.85
CA GLU A 39 2.77 -11.24 -6.68
C GLU A 39 1.79 -11.14 -5.50
N ILE A 40 2.12 -10.40 -4.44
CA ILE A 40 1.17 -10.06 -3.37
C ILE A 40 0.03 -9.22 -3.98
N MET A 41 0.34 -8.17 -4.73
CA MET A 41 -0.67 -7.31 -5.38
C MET A 41 -1.59 -8.08 -6.34
N ARG A 42 -1.10 -9.16 -6.95
CA ARG A 42 -1.92 -10.01 -7.83
C ARG A 42 -2.90 -10.92 -7.06
N ARG A 43 -2.59 -11.26 -5.81
CA ARG A 43 -3.32 -12.27 -5.02
C ARG A 43 -4.20 -11.70 -3.93
N HIS A 44 -3.89 -10.48 -3.49
CA HIS A 44 -4.47 -9.83 -2.34
C HIS A 44 -5.31 -8.63 -2.77
N GLY A 45 -6.24 -8.26 -1.92
CA GLY A 45 -7.13 -7.12 -2.14
C GLY A 45 -8.46 -7.31 -1.44
N VAL A 46 -9.27 -6.26 -1.49
CA VAL A 46 -10.64 -6.25 -0.96
C VAL A 46 -11.57 -5.88 -2.10
N GLU A 47 -12.65 -6.64 -2.27
CA GLU A 47 -13.67 -6.26 -3.26
C GLU A 47 -14.41 -4.99 -2.79
N LEU A 48 -14.17 -3.92 -3.52
CA LEU A 48 -14.77 -2.61 -3.29
C LEU A 48 -15.80 -2.30 -4.37
N THR A 49 -16.94 -1.81 -3.93
CA THR A 49 -17.90 -1.10 -4.77
C THR A 49 -17.36 0.29 -5.14
N GLU A 50 -17.94 0.93 -6.15
CA GLU A 50 -17.51 2.26 -6.55
C GLU A 50 -17.66 3.32 -5.43
N PRO A 51 -18.78 3.39 -4.67
CA PRO A 51 -18.88 4.29 -3.51
C PRO A 51 -17.80 4.06 -2.46
N GLU A 52 -17.44 2.80 -2.19
CA GLU A 52 -16.37 2.45 -1.25
C GLU A 52 -14.99 2.88 -1.75
N ARG A 53 -14.70 2.65 -3.04
CA ARG A 53 -13.47 3.12 -3.70
C ARG A 53 -13.35 4.64 -3.61
N GLN A 54 -14.44 5.39 -3.87
CA GLN A 54 -14.47 6.84 -3.73
C GLN A 54 -14.24 7.31 -2.28
N CYS A 55 -14.81 6.62 -1.30
CA CYS A 55 -14.57 6.90 0.12
C CYS A 55 -13.08 6.75 0.46
N LEU A 56 -12.45 5.67 0.03
CA LEU A 56 -11.04 5.41 0.30
C LEU A 56 -10.11 6.39 -0.42
N LEU A 57 -10.40 6.78 -1.68
CA LEU A 57 -9.68 7.86 -2.35
C LEU A 57 -9.70 9.17 -1.55
N LYS A 58 -10.80 9.47 -0.86
CA LYS A 58 -10.91 10.67 -0.01
C LYS A 58 -10.15 10.53 1.31
N VAL A 59 -10.21 9.35 1.93
CA VAL A 59 -9.44 9.03 3.13
C VAL A 59 -7.93 9.11 2.85
N CYS A 60 -7.47 8.52 1.75
CA CYS A 60 -6.05 8.45 1.39
C CYS A 60 -5.49 9.77 0.81
N ALA A 61 -6.32 10.79 0.59
CA ALA A 61 -5.94 12.00 -0.15
C ALA A 61 -4.80 12.83 0.48
N ALA A 62 -4.41 12.54 1.72
CA ALA A 62 -3.32 13.24 2.41
C ALA A 62 -1.91 12.92 1.86
N GLY A 63 -1.75 11.88 1.04
CA GLY A 63 -0.48 11.54 0.38
C GLY A 63 -0.12 10.06 0.48
N TYR A 64 1.18 9.76 0.38
CA TYR A 64 1.72 8.41 0.57
C TYR A 64 1.45 7.92 1.99
N LEU A 65 0.74 6.80 2.12
CA LEU A 65 0.40 6.20 3.41
C LEU A 65 1.56 5.36 3.93
N ALA A 66 2.05 5.68 5.12
CA ALA A 66 2.98 4.82 5.83
C ALA A 66 2.29 3.52 6.27
N SER A 67 3.07 2.45 6.48
CA SER A 67 2.50 1.14 6.86
C SER A 67 1.65 1.17 8.14
N TYR A 68 1.93 2.08 9.08
CA TYR A 68 1.13 2.25 10.30
C TYR A 68 -0.16 3.05 10.06
N GLU A 69 -0.27 3.80 8.96
CA GLU A 69 -1.52 4.51 8.60
C GLU A 69 -2.45 3.55 7.84
N ILE A 70 -1.88 2.62 7.07
CA ILE A 70 -2.64 1.61 6.33
C ILE A 70 -3.46 0.70 7.26
N VAL A 71 -2.96 0.41 8.48
CA VAL A 71 -3.71 -0.39 9.46
C VAL A 71 -4.89 0.36 10.08
N GLU A 72 -4.89 1.69 10.00
CA GLU A 72 -5.93 2.56 10.59
C GLU A 72 -7.04 2.90 9.58
N LEU A 73 -6.97 2.40 8.34
CA LEU A 73 -7.92 2.74 7.27
C LEU A 73 -9.40 2.53 7.64
N ALA A 74 -9.70 1.50 8.44
CA ALA A 74 -11.06 1.25 8.92
C ALA A 74 -11.56 2.38 9.83
N ASP A 75 -10.71 2.88 10.71
CA ASP A 75 -11.02 3.98 11.63
C ASP A 75 -11.09 5.31 10.87
N ASP A 76 -10.17 5.54 9.93
CA ASP A 76 -10.24 6.72 9.06
C ASP A 76 -11.54 6.76 8.23
N VAL A 77 -12.01 5.62 7.73
CA VAL A 77 -13.31 5.52 7.05
C VAL A 77 -14.45 5.89 8.00
N ARG A 78 -14.46 5.38 9.23
CA ARG A 78 -15.49 5.69 10.24
C ARG A 78 -15.53 7.19 10.54
N ASP A 79 -14.36 7.77 10.81
CA ASP A 79 -14.19 9.17 11.22
C ASP A 79 -14.34 10.15 10.07
N SER A 80 -14.20 9.68 8.83
CA SER A 80 -14.39 10.51 7.64
C SER A 80 -15.79 11.14 7.60
N LYS A 81 -15.85 12.41 7.22
CA LYS A 81 -17.11 13.13 6.96
C LYS A 81 -17.65 12.90 5.54
N PHE A 82 -16.99 12.05 4.76
CA PHE A 82 -17.36 11.80 3.38
C PHE A 82 -18.63 10.95 3.31
N THR A 83 -19.54 11.34 2.42
CA THR A 83 -20.79 10.64 2.16
C THR A 83 -21.12 10.72 0.67
N ILE A 84 -21.62 9.62 0.11
CA ILE A 84 -22.14 9.54 -1.26
C ILE A 84 -23.25 8.47 -1.29
N ASP A 85 -24.19 8.59 -2.22
CA ASP A 85 -25.26 7.60 -2.38
C ASP A 85 -24.70 6.18 -2.57
N GLY A 86 -25.27 5.22 -1.84
CA GLY A 86 -24.86 3.82 -1.88
C GLY A 86 -23.63 3.47 -1.03
N LEU A 87 -23.01 4.43 -0.34
CA LEU A 87 -21.92 4.15 0.60
C LEU A 87 -22.46 3.70 1.97
N ASP A 88 -22.13 2.47 2.36
CA ASP A 88 -22.25 1.99 3.74
C ASP A 88 -20.86 1.99 4.41
N LYS A 89 -20.58 3.02 5.21
CA LYS A 89 -19.28 3.15 5.90
C LYS A 89 -19.06 2.06 6.95
N ALA A 90 -20.11 1.56 7.58
CA ALA A 90 -19.97 0.51 8.59
C ALA A 90 -19.61 -0.83 7.93
N ALA A 91 -20.25 -1.15 6.80
CA ALA A 91 -19.89 -2.32 6.00
C ALA A 91 -18.47 -2.22 5.45
N LEU A 92 -18.08 -1.06 4.91
CA LEU A 92 -16.72 -0.83 4.42
C LEU A 92 -15.68 -1.00 5.52
N ALA A 93 -15.88 -0.36 6.68
CA ALA A 93 -14.96 -0.49 7.80
C ALA A 93 -14.82 -1.96 8.25
N ALA A 94 -15.93 -2.71 8.32
CA ALA A 94 -15.90 -4.13 8.67
C ALA A 94 -15.12 -4.98 7.65
N LYS A 95 -15.22 -4.66 6.34
CA LYS A 95 -14.39 -5.32 5.31
C LYS A 95 -12.89 -5.07 5.55
N LEU A 96 -12.52 -3.82 5.86
CA LEU A 96 -11.13 -3.43 6.06
C LEU A 96 -10.53 -4.05 7.34
N GLU A 97 -11.30 -4.14 8.43
CA GLU A 97 -10.86 -4.83 9.66
C GLU A 97 -10.68 -6.33 9.49
N ALA A 98 -11.53 -6.95 8.65
CA ALA A 98 -11.42 -8.38 8.35
C ALA A 98 -10.28 -8.68 7.36
N ALA A 99 -9.78 -7.68 6.65
CA ALA A 99 -8.74 -7.83 5.64
C ALA A 99 -7.38 -8.10 6.28
N SER A 100 -6.55 -8.92 5.63
CA SER A 100 -5.17 -9.06 6.06
C SER A 100 -4.38 -7.78 5.76
N PHE A 101 -3.26 -7.57 6.43
CA PHE A 101 -2.39 -6.43 6.11
C PHE A 101 -1.94 -6.42 4.64
N ALA A 102 -1.74 -7.58 4.03
CA ALA A 102 -1.41 -7.69 2.61
C ALA A 102 -2.56 -7.23 1.69
N ASP A 103 -3.81 -7.48 2.08
CA ASP A 103 -5.00 -7.01 1.36
C ASP A 103 -5.14 -5.50 1.49
N LEU A 104 -4.87 -4.93 2.66
CA LEU A 104 -4.88 -3.48 2.87
C LEU A 104 -3.82 -2.77 2.03
N ILE A 105 -2.60 -3.31 1.96
CA ILE A 105 -1.55 -2.78 1.07
C ILE A 105 -2.03 -2.82 -0.39
N ALA A 106 -2.62 -3.93 -0.82
CA ALA A 106 -3.13 -4.07 -2.18
C ALA A 106 -4.23 -3.04 -2.50
N VAL A 107 -5.14 -2.78 -1.57
CA VAL A 107 -6.16 -1.73 -1.71
C VAL A 107 -5.51 -0.36 -1.92
N VAL A 108 -4.54 0.03 -1.08
CA VAL A 108 -3.89 1.34 -1.17
C VAL A 108 -3.16 1.52 -2.50
N GLU A 109 -2.42 0.50 -2.94
CA GLU A 109 -1.63 0.54 -4.16
C GLU A 109 -2.53 0.54 -5.41
N GLU A 110 -3.66 -0.17 -5.39
CA GLU A 110 -4.69 -0.09 -6.44
C GLU A 110 -5.38 1.29 -6.53
N LEU A 111 -5.38 2.06 -5.44
CA LEU A 111 -5.87 3.44 -5.41
C LEU A 111 -4.82 4.43 -5.92
N GLY A 112 -3.56 4.00 -6.04
CA GLY A 112 -2.44 4.79 -6.57
C GLY A 112 -1.69 5.60 -5.52
N TYR A 113 -1.74 5.18 -4.25
CA TYR A 113 -1.02 5.80 -3.13
C TYR A 113 0.15 4.94 -2.66
#